data_AF-A0A961NWT0-F1
#
_entry.id   AF-A0A961NWT0-F1
#
_cell.length_a   1.000
_cell.length_b   1.000
_cell.length_c   1.000
_cell.angle_alpha   90.00
_cell.angle_beta   90.00
_cell.angle_gamma   90.00
#
_symmetry.space_group_name_H-M   'P 1'
#
loop_
_entity.id
_entity.type
_entity.pdbx_description
1 polymer ?
#
loop_
_entity_poly.entity_id
_entity_poly.type
_entity_poly.pdbx_seq_one_letter_code
_entity_poly.pdbx_strand_id
1 'polypeptide(L)'
;DGLSAAGTVATSAIINPMQQTPAPAWARDALLANGYQDPDAMLAVFLRNPPHVFGAGYTQSVAEEMSFDLIDARYRTLEAAAADPGVVYEIGLESKGTSFGVYSAAVRPGSGEIFFDQLGPCGTNPELDEYCGQIEGVGEDFIVRPFQWKGIASSMRNFVRDALNFHFAMTPDELSPGTPDLDGDGVLNEVSVGEVTALTAFALSTRPPVQVAPETDTDYAAVERGRWLFNGEDMPAGYDAADSCSSCHHPSKELWDPTAYVHDPRTPEAARVASAESTGGRPALIVEGTGVGLGQAAPLGLTLPVEARFRAGGDLPAKERAEATPEAKENFGLPGFGLAYAFDLSFRTENEADPLLASLPRLAETEAETVDVPLFSDLKRHRMGRCLADIIKQQTDREGVFVPRDEFLTRPLWGVGDTGPWLHDGRALSLRDAILNHSDNACADDGSGLESEANRAVAAFEAMSADDQEALLTFLRSLRLPEEYAY
;
A
#
# COMPACT_ATOMS: atom_id res chain seq x y z
N ASP A 1 22.91 -18.91 41.21
CA ASP A 1 23.32 -19.93 40.23
C ASP A 1 22.24 -20.16 39.19
N GLY A 2 22.45 -19.64 37.97
CA GLY A 2 21.87 -20.24 36.77
C GLY A 2 20.64 -19.62 36.12
N LEU A 3 20.57 -18.30 35.93
CA LEU A 3 19.79 -17.71 34.82
C LEU A 3 20.73 -16.79 34.05
N SER A 4 21.36 -17.35 33.01
CA SER A 4 22.22 -16.64 32.08
C SER A 4 21.41 -15.67 31.23
N ALA A 5 21.95 -14.48 31.05
CA ALA A 5 21.55 -13.49 30.07
C ALA A 5 21.26 -14.15 28.70
N ALA A 6 20.00 -14.08 28.29
CA ALA A 6 19.54 -14.36 26.94
C ALA A 6 18.19 -13.64 26.78
N GLY A 7 18.06 -12.86 25.71
CA GLY A 7 16.84 -12.15 25.35
C GLY A 7 16.84 -10.69 25.80
N THR A 8 17.63 -9.86 25.12
CA THR A 8 17.16 -8.51 24.78
C THR A 8 15.75 -8.71 24.24
N VAL A 9 14.76 -8.17 24.94
CA VAL A 9 13.38 -8.19 24.46
C VAL A 9 13.37 -7.29 23.23
N ALA A 10 13.60 -7.87 22.06
CA ALA A 10 13.22 -7.24 20.82
C ALA A 10 11.73 -6.92 20.97
N THR A 11 11.39 -5.65 20.85
CA THR A 11 10.08 -5.11 21.20
C THR A 11 9.03 -5.47 20.14
N SER A 12 8.81 -6.77 19.93
CA SER A 12 7.63 -7.32 19.26
C SER A 12 6.47 -7.38 20.25
N ALA A 13 6.13 -6.22 20.83
CA ALA A 13 4.96 -6.14 21.69
C ALA A 13 3.72 -6.05 20.79
N ILE A 14 3.03 -7.17 20.62
CA ILE A 14 1.64 -7.27 20.16
C ILE A 14 0.78 -6.64 21.26
N ILE A 15 0.20 -5.43 21.09
CA ILE A 15 -0.60 -4.86 22.20
C ILE A 15 -1.77 -3.98 21.75
N ASN A 16 -2.81 -3.88 22.62
CA ASN A 16 -4.23 -3.52 22.47
C ASN A 16 -4.61 -2.02 22.38
N PRO A 17 -5.49 -1.59 21.43
CA PRO A 17 -5.83 -0.18 21.24
C PRO A 17 -7.12 0.24 21.98
N MET A 18 -7.75 -0.62 22.78
CA MET A 18 -9.08 -0.26 23.31
C MET A 18 -9.10 0.87 24.34
N GLN A 19 -7.97 1.37 24.83
CA GLN A 19 -7.95 2.49 25.76
C GLN A 19 -6.74 3.38 25.49
N GLN A 20 -6.97 4.70 25.51
CA GLN A 20 -5.97 5.78 25.53
C GLN A 20 -5.06 5.72 26.77
N THR A 21 -4.51 4.55 27.07
CA THR A 21 -3.59 4.32 28.15
C THR A 21 -2.20 4.11 27.54
N PRO A 22 -1.17 4.73 28.13
CA PRO A 22 0.22 4.42 27.79
C PRO A 22 0.47 2.91 27.75
N ALA A 23 1.49 2.45 27.03
CA ALA A 23 1.92 1.06 27.13
C ALA A 23 1.96 0.60 28.60
N PRO A 24 1.59 -0.66 28.88
CA PRO A 24 1.63 -1.19 30.25
C PRO A 24 2.93 -0.80 30.93
N ALA A 25 2.88 -0.38 32.20
CA ALA A 25 4.04 0.20 32.88
C ALA A 25 5.30 -0.65 32.75
N TRP A 26 5.18 -1.99 32.79
CA TRP A 26 6.30 -2.90 32.60
C TRP A 26 6.99 -2.78 31.22
N ALA A 27 6.23 -2.52 30.15
CA ALA A 27 6.77 -2.35 28.79
C ALA A 27 7.44 -0.98 28.64
N ARG A 28 6.79 0.08 29.15
CA ARG A 28 7.35 1.43 29.20
C ARG A 28 8.63 1.47 30.02
N ASP A 29 8.63 0.90 31.21
CA ASP A 29 9.76 0.91 32.13
C ASP A 29 10.94 0.09 31.56
N ALA A 30 10.68 -0.99 30.82
CA ALA A 30 11.71 -1.74 30.10
C ALA A 30 12.37 -0.92 28.99
N LEU A 31 11.59 -0.14 28.22
CA LEU A 31 12.12 0.75 27.19
C LEU A 31 12.93 1.90 27.80
N LEU A 32 12.41 2.57 28.83
CA LEU A 32 13.15 3.61 29.56
C LEU A 32 14.47 3.08 30.15
N ALA A 33 14.47 1.88 30.70
CA ALA A 33 15.67 1.23 31.25
C ALA A 33 16.75 0.93 30.18
N ASN A 34 16.35 0.75 28.92
CA ASN A 34 17.25 0.56 27.78
C ASN A 34 17.67 1.87 27.10
N GLY A 35 17.32 3.02 27.69
CA GLY A 35 17.74 4.34 27.23
C GLY A 35 16.85 4.97 26.17
N TYR A 36 15.69 4.39 25.88
CA TYR A 36 14.70 4.99 24.99
C TYR A 36 14.02 6.17 25.70
N GLN A 37 13.81 7.28 24.98
CA GLN A 37 13.09 8.44 25.49
C GLN A 37 11.63 8.37 25.04
N ASP A 38 10.71 8.78 25.92
CA ASP A 38 9.27 8.85 25.65
C ASP A 38 8.74 10.28 25.91
N PRO A 39 9.21 11.27 25.12
CA PRO A 39 8.95 12.68 25.42
C PRO A 39 7.46 13.04 25.43
N ASP A 40 6.62 12.25 24.74
CA ASP A 40 5.20 12.55 24.51
C ASP A 40 4.24 11.43 24.95
N ALA A 41 4.67 10.47 25.78
CA ALA A 41 3.89 9.27 26.13
C ALA A 41 3.48 8.43 24.89
N MET A 42 4.29 8.48 23.85
CA MET A 42 4.18 7.78 22.57
C MET A 42 4.73 6.36 22.61
N LEU A 43 5.23 5.87 23.76
CA LEU A 43 5.37 4.43 24.00
C LEU A 43 3.96 3.83 24.03
N ALA A 44 3.46 3.66 22.83
CA ALA A 44 2.10 3.35 22.50
C ALA A 44 2.08 2.03 21.76
N VAL A 45 0.87 1.54 21.74
CA VAL A 45 0.54 0.16 21.60
C VAL A 45 -0.25 0.07 20.32
N PHE A 46 0.36 -0.46 19.26
CA PHE A 46 -0.30 -0.57 17.96
C PHE A 46 -0.81 -2.00 17.77
N LEU A 47 -2.06 -2.27 18.16
CA LEU A 47 -2.70 -3.52 17.77
C LEU A 47 -3.14 -3.33 16.33
N ARG A 48 -2.66 -4.24 15.48
CA ARG A 48 -2.98 -4.29 14.05
C ARG A 48 -3.44 -5.70 13.75
N ASN A 49 -4.49 -5.86 12.94
CA ASN A 49 -4.89 -7.16 12.41
C ASN A 49 -4.24 -7.47 11.03
N PRO A 50 -3.02 -8.03 10.97
CA PRO A 50 -2.19 -7.99 9.75
C PRO A 50 -2.96 -8.40 8.48
N PRO A 51 -2.83 -7.64 7.37
CA PRO A 51 -3.44 -8.04 6.11
C PRO A 51 -2.90 -9.40 5.66
N HIS A 52 -3.72 -10.18 4.97
CA HIS A 52 -3.23 -11.30 4.19
C HIS A 52 -2.40 -10.80 3.00
N VAL A 53 -1.56 -11.69 2.44
CA VAL A 53 -0.73 -11.39 1.27
C VAL A 53 -1.24 -12.04 -0.02
N PHE A 54 -2.33 -12.83 0.04
CA PHE A 54 -2.94 -13.46 -1.13
C PHE A 54 -3.25 -12.45 -2.24
N GLY A 55 -2.76 -12.72 -3.45
CA GLY A 55 -2.97 -11.89 -4.64
C GLY A 55 -2.06 -10.66 -4.71
N ALA A 56 -1.06 -10.55 -3.82
CA ALA A 56 -0.20 -9.37 -3.75
C ALA A 56 0.55 -9.06 -5.06
N GLY A 57 0.83 -10.07 -5.90
CA GLY A 57 1.37 -9.86 -7.24
C GLY A 57 0.51 -8.92 -8.07
N TYR A 58 -0.79 -9.21 -8.19
CA TYR A 58 -1.72 -8.35 -8.92
C TYR A 58 -1.87 -6.99 -8.24
N THR A 59 -1.95 -6.93 -6.91
CA THR A 59 -2.08 -5.65 -6.19
C THR A 59 -0.86 -4.76 -6.42
N GLN A 60 0.36 -5.31 -6.40
CA GLN A 60 1.57 -4.56 -6.72
C GLN A 60 1.55 -4.07 -8.16
N SER A 61 1.30 -4.97 -9.13
CA SER A 61 1.35 -4.61 -10.54
C SER A 61 0.31 -3.55 -10.91
N VAL A 62 -0.91 -3.62 -10.36
CA VAL A 62 -1.93 -2.58 -10.56
C VAL A 62 -1.45 -1.24 -9.98
N ALA A 63 -0.90 -1.22 -8.77
CA ALA A 63 -0.39 0.02 -8.16
C ALA A 63 0.81 0.61 -8.91
N GLU A 64 1.69 -0.23 -9.45
CA GLU A 64 2.81 0.21 -10.28
C GLU A 64 2.32 0.85 -11.58
N GLU A 65 1.37 0.23 -12.27
CA GLU A 65 0.75 0.82 -13.47
C GLU A 65 0.08 2.15 -13.17
N MET A 66 -0.64 2.25 -12.05
CA MET A 66 -1.23 3.51 -11.63
C MET A 66 -0.16 4.57 -11.34
N SER A 67 0.93 4.19 -10.69
CA SER A 67 2.06 5.10 -10.44
C SER A 67 2.69 5.57 -11.74
N PHE A 68 2.79 4.73 -12.76
CA PHE A 68 3.31 5.13 -14.08
C PHE A 68 2.45 6.21 -14.72
N ASP A 69 1.12 6.06 -14.68
CA ASP A 69 0.20 7.05 -15.23
C ASP A 69 0.29 8.39 -14.47
N LEU A 70 0.40 8.37 -13.14
CA LEU A 70 0.52 9.59 -12.33
C LEU A 70 1.85 10.30 -12.52
N ILE A 71 2.94 9.53 -12.62
CA ILE A 71 4.27 10.06 -12.91
C ILE A 71 4.28 10.69 -14.32
N ASP A 72 3.77 10.01 -15.36
CA ASP A 72 3.64 10.55 -16.71
C ASP A 72 2.80 11.84 -16.75
N ALA A 73 1.70 11.90 -16.02
CA ALA A 73 0.89 13.11 -15.92
C ALA A 73 1.71 14.30 -15.39
N ARG A 74 2.53 14.09 -14.35
CA ARG A 74 3.46 15.11 -13.84
C ARG A 74 4.42 15.58 -14.94
N TYR A 75 5.03 14.65 -15.69
CA TYR A 75 5.95 14.99 -16.77
C TYR A 75 5.33 15.85 -17.85
N ARG A 76 4.16 15.45 -18.35
CA ARG A 76 3.46 16.19 -19.40
C ARG A 76 3.15 17.62 -18.97
N THR A 77 2.77 17.82 -17.70
CA THR A 77 2.58 19.16 -17.13
C THR A 77 3.87 19.96 -17.08
N LEU A 78 4.97 19.34 -16.63
CA LEU A 78 6.27 20.01 -16.52
C LEU A 78 6.86 20.37 -17.89
N GLU A 79 6.78 19.47 -18.87
CA GLU A 79 7.20 19.73 -20.26
C GLU A 79 6.39 20.86 -20.89
N ALA A 80 5.07 20.86 -20.70
CA ALA A 80 4.22 21.94 -21.17
C ALA A 80 4.58 23.28 -20.50
N ALA A 81 4.83 23.27 -19.18
CA ALA A 81 5.26 24.44 -18.44
C ALA A 81 6.64 24.97 -18.88
N ALA A 82 7.59 24.09 -19.24
CA ALA A 82 8.88 24.49 -19.77
C ALA A 82 8.79 25.07 -21.19
N ALA A 83 7.81 24.64 -21.99
CA ALA A 83 7.58 25.20 -23.31
C ALA A 83 7.07 26.65 -23.27
N ASP A 84 6.40 27.06 -22.19
CA ASP A 84 5.90 28.44 -22.00
C ASP A 84 6.10 28.95 -20.55
N PRO A 85 7.33 29.39 -20.19
CA PRO A 85 7.65 29.86 -18.84
C PRO A 85 6.75 31.00 -18.35
N GLY A 86 6.25 30.89 -17.12
CA GLY A 86 5.33 31.82 -16.47
C GLY A 86 3.85 31.46 -16.62
N VAL A 87 3.52 30.44 -17.41
CA VAL A 87 2.16 29.91 -17.52
C VAL A 87 1.99 28.71 -16.60
N VAL A 88 0.87 28.68 -15.87
CA VAL A 88 0.47 27.53 -15.05
C VAL A 88 -0.25 26.52 -15.92
N TYR A 89 0.26 25.30 -15.94
CA TYR A 89 -0.37 24.15 -16.58
C TYR A 89 -0.97 23.24 -15.52
N GLU A 90 -2.13 22.67 -15.81
CA GLU A 90 -2.89 21.82 -14.92
C GLU A 90 -3.24 20.51 -15.63
N ILE A 91 -3.21 19.40 -14.89
CA ILE A 91 -3.65 18.09 -15.35
C ILE A 91 -4.42 17.37 -14.24
N GLY A 92 -5.49 16.66 -14.63
CA GLY A 92 -6.15 15.71 -13.74
C GLY A 92 -5.27 14.47 -13.55
N LEU A 93 -5.16 14.01 -12.30
CA LEU A 93 -4.44 12.80 -11.94
C LEU A 93 -5.43 11.64 -11.93
N GLU A 94 -5.46 10.86 -13.01
CA GLU A 94 -6.44 9.79 -13.19
C GLU A 94 -5.73 8.50 -13.62
N SER A 95 -6.05 7.38 -12.98
CA SER A 95 -5.59 6.08 -13.45
C SER A 95 -6.57 4.98 -13.09
N LYS A 96 -6.83 4.08 -14.05
CA LYS A 96 -7.72 2.91 -13.90
C LYS A 96 -9.07 3.23 -13.25
N GLY A 97 -9.64 4.38 -13.64
CA GLY A 97 -10.92 4.88 -13.14
C GLY A 97 -10.88 5.47 -11.72
N THR A 98 -9.70 5.64 -11.12
CA THR A 98 -9.49 6.32 -9.83
C THR A 98 -8.93 7.72 -10.06
N SER A 99 -9.54 8.72 -9.42
CA SER A 99 -9.03 10.10 -9.39
C SER A 99 -8.15 10.35 -8.17
N PHE A 100 -6.98 10.93 -8.39
CA PHE A 100 -6.02 11.39 -7.39
C PHE A 100 -5.95 12.92 -7.33
N GLY A 101 -7.02 13.58 -7.79
CA GLY A 101 -7.13 15.03 -7.78
C GLY A 101 -6.40 15.68 -8.96
N VAL A 102 -5.73 16.79 -8.70
CA VAL A 102 -5.19 17.66 -9.74
C VAL A 102 -3.76 18.06 -9.41
N TYR A 103 -2.89 18.02 -10.41
CA TYR A 103 -1.54 18.57 -10.34
C TYR A 103 -1.42 19.77 -11.25
N SER A 104 -0.76 20.83 -10.77
CA SER A 104 -0.40 21.96 -11.60
C SER A 104 0.98 22.50 -11.28
N ALA A 105 1.64 23.06 -12.29
CA ALA A 105 2.95 23.65 -12.17
C ALA A 105 3.17 24.77 -13.20
N ALA A 106 4.09 25.67 -12.88
CA ALA A 106 4.65 26.64 -13.81
C ALA A 106 6.17 26.64 -13.73
N VAL A 107 6.84 26.88 -14.86
CA VAL A 107 8.28 27.20 -14.88
C VAL A 107 8.45 28.70 -14.65
N ARG A 108 9.31 29.10 -13.71
CA ARG A 108 9.53 30.53 -13.44
C ARG A 108 10.17 31.24 -14.63
N PRO A 109 9.76 32.47 -14.96
CA PRO A 109 10.38 33.23 -16.04
C PRO A 109 11.87 33.48 -15.79
N GLY A 110 12.69 33.25 -16.82
CA GLY A 110 14.14 33.45 -16.74
C GLY A 110 14.91 32.29 -16.11
N SER A 111 14.25 31.20 -15.74
CA SER A 111 14.91 29.91 -15.52
C SER A 111 15.66 29.48 -16.79
N GLY A 112 16.83 28.86 -16.61
CA GLY A 112 17.66 28.38 -17.71
C GLY A 112 17.10 27.11 -18.36
N GLU A 113 17.97 26.30 -18.93
CA GLU A 113 17.62 24.93 -19.30
C GLU A 113 17.33 24.13 -18.03
N ILE A 114 16.08 23.70 -17.86
CA ILE A 114 15.63 22.97 -16.67
C ILE A 114 15.78 21.49 -16.95
N PHE A 115 16.51 20.80 -16.07
CA PHE A 115 16.46 19.36 -15.99
C PHE A 115 15.55 19.03 -14.81
N PHE A 116 14.40 18.43 -15.11
CA PHE A 116 13.52 17.95 -14.05
C PHE A 116 14.25 16.83 -13.33
N ASP A 117 14.63 17.03 -12.06
CA ASP A 117 14.89 15.89 -11.18
C ASP A 117 13.52 15.26 -10.89
N GLN A 118 13.22 14.27 -11.72
CA GLN A 118 11.87 13.90 -12.05
C GLN A 118 11.08 13.27 -10.89
N LEU A 119 11.77 13.04 -9.76
CA LEU A 119 11.31 12.29 -8.59
C LEU A 119 11.50 13.08 -7.28
N GLY A 120 11.88 14.36 -7.38
CA GLY A 120 11.92 15.25 -6.21
C GLY A 120 10.51 15.61 -5.72
N PRO A 121 10.31 15.82 -4.41
CA PRO A 121 9.03 16.25 -3.87
C PRO A 121 8.64 17.65 -4.37
N CYS A 122 7.36 18.01 -4.22
CA CYS A 122 6.88 19.28 -4.74
C CYS A 122 7.57 20.46 -4.06
N GLY A 123 7.95 21.46 -4.85
CA GLY A 123 8.55 22.69 -4.36
C GLY A 123 10.02 22.58 -3.97
N THR A 124 10.68 21.44 -4.18
CA THR A 124 12.14 21.36 -4.00
C THR A 124 12.92 21.96 -5.16
N ASN A 125 12.32 22.06 -6.35
CA ASN A 125 12.98 22.64 -7.50
C ASN A 125 12.89 24.18 -7.46
N PRO A 126 14.03 24.89 -7.35
CA PRO A 126 14.05 26.36 -7.29
C PRO A 126 13.70 27.04 -8.61
N GLU A 127 13.42 26.31 -9.67
CA GLU A 127 13.04 26.82 -10.99
C GLU A 127 11.53 26.68 -11.27
N LEU A 128 10.81 25.96 -10.39
CA LEU A 128 9.39 25.64 -10.53
C LEU A 128 8.54 26.31 -9.46
N ASP A 129 7.29 26.60 -9.82
CA ASP A 129 6.18 26.84 -8.91
C ASP A 129 5.22 25.66 -9.04
N GLU A 130 5.32 24.68 -8.14
CA GLU A 130 4.46 23.49 -8.11
C GLU A 130 3.31 23.67 -7.10
N TYR A 131 2.10 23.28 -7.49
CA TYR A 131 0.88 23.43 -6.69
C TYR A 131 0.27 22.04 -6.40
N CYS A 132 0.80 21.37 -5.37
CA CYS A 132 0.43 19.99 -5.04
C CYS A 132 -0.68 19.86 -3.99
N GLY A 133 -1.26 20.98 -3.56
CA GLY A 133 -2.34 20.99 -2.56
C GLY A 133 -3.69 20.48 -3.04
N GLN A 134 -3.81 20.08 -4.31
CA GLN A 134 -5.01 19.44 -4.88
C GLN A 134 -4.75 17.96 -5.25
N ILE A 135 -3.59 17.42 -4.89
CA ILE A 135 -3.31 15.99 -4.99
C ILE A 135 -3.99 15.29 -3.82
N GLU A 136 -4.66 14.18 -4.10
CA GLU A 136 -5.44 13.42 -3.12
C GLU A 136 -5.02 11.96 -3.08
N GLY A 137 -4.90 11.39 -1.88
CA GLY A 137 -4.75 9.95 -1.68
C GLY A 137 -3.39 9.34 -2.09
N VAL A 138 -2.50 10.14 -2.68
CA VAL A 138 -1.09 9.82 -2.94
C VAL A 138 -0.18 10.92 -2.38
N GLY A 139 1.13 10.65 -2.31
CA GLY A 139 2.11 11.64 -1.90
C GLY A 139 2.46 12.56 -3.07
N GLU A 140 3.23 13.60 -2.78
CA GLU A 140 3.86 14.46 -3.79
C GLU A 140 4.91 13.74 -4.66
N ASP A 141 5.18 12.47 -4.36
CA ASP A 141 5.99 11.58 -5.17
C ASP A 141 5.17 10.79 -6.20
N PHE A 142 3.85 10.99 -6.27
CA PHE A 142 2.95 10.38 -7.26
C PHE A 142 2.93 8.84 -7.22
N ILE A 143 3.41 8.24 -6.13
CA ILE A 143 3.45 6.78 -5.97
C ILE A 143 2.21 6.26 -5.26
N VAL A 144 1.51 5.34 -5.92
CA VAL A 144 0.45 4.52 -5.34
C VAL A 144 1.09 3.39 -4.54
N ARG A 145 0.77 3.30 -3.25
CA ARG A 145 1.39 2.38 -2.30
C ARG A 145 0.38 1.34 -1.81
N PRO A 146 0.45 0.09 -2.29
CA PRO A 146 -0.61 -0.89 -2.03
C PRO A 146 -0.45 -1.64 -0.71
N PHE A 147 0.68 -1.51 0.00
CA PHE A 147 0.99 -2.36 1.14
C PHE A 147 0.94 -1.65 2.49
N GLN A 148 0.69 -2.46 3.53
CA GLN A 148 0.39 -2.07 4.91
C GLN A 148 -1.00 -1.42 5.08
N TRP A 149 -1.28 -0.81 6.24
CA TRP A 149 -2.61 -0.25 6.55
C TRP A 149 -2.85 1.11 5.93
N LYS A 150 -1.84 1.95 6.00
CA LYS A 150 -1.91 3.32 5.54
C LYS A 150 -1.41 3.48 4.10
N GLY A 151 -0.98 2.40 3.44
CA GLY A 151 -0.35 2.47 2.11
C GLY A 151 1.02 3.14 2.21
N ILE A 152 1.95 2.55 2.96
CA ILE A 152 3.28 3.15 3.20
C ILE A 152 4.43 2.46 2.46
N ALA A 153 4.18 1.28 1.88
CA ALA A 153 5.17 0.57 1.08
C ALA A 153 4.71 0.45 -0.38
N SER A 154 5.57 0.89 -1.30
CA SER A 154 5.36 0.84 -2.75
C SER A 154 5.61 -0.55 -3.36
N SER A 155 6.32 -1.43 -2.66
CA SER A 155 6.60 -2.79 -3.12
C SER A 155 6.54 -3.83 -2.00
N MET A 156 6.26 -5.07 -2.37
CA MET A 156 6.24 -6.21 -1.43
C MET A 156 7.62 -6.44 -0.81
N ARG A 157 8.70 -6.15 -1.54
CA ARG A 157 10.06 -6.27 -0.99
C ARG A 157 10.28 -5.33 0.18
N ASN A 158 9.88 -4.06 0.04
CA ASN A 158 9.96 -3.07 1.13
C ASN A 158 9.14 -3.56 2.33
N PHE A 159 7.91 -4.05 2.10
CA PHE A 159 7.11 -4.65 3.16
C PHE A 159 7.79 -5.84 3.84
N VAL A 160 8.33 -6.81 3.10
CA VAL A 160 9.01 -8.00 3.66
C VAL A 160 10.21 -7.60 4.48
N ARG A 161 11.08 -6.76 3.92
CA ARG A 161 12.30 -6.25 4.57
C ARG A 161 11.96 -5.53 5.89
N ASP A 162 10.99 -4.63 5.85
CA ASP A 162 10.61 -3.86 7.02
C ASP A 162 9.86 -4.70 8.06
N ALA A 163 9.06 -5.68 7.63
CA ALA A 163 8.41 -6.62 8.52
C ALA A 163 9.40 -7.55 9.23
N LEU A 164 10.44 -8.05 8.53
CA LEU A 164 11.52 -8.83 9.14
C LEU A 164 12.19 -8.05 10.28
N ASN A 165 12.56 -6.80 10.00
CA ASN A 165 13.22 -5.96 10.99
C ASN A 165 12.28 -5.57 12.14
N PHE A 166 11.06 -5.11 11.84
CA PHE A 166 10.15 -4.55 12.84
C PHE A 166 9.37 -5.60 13.63
N HIS A 167 8.87 -6.65 12.97
CA HIS A 167 8.02 -7.66 13.61
C HIS A 167 8.80 -8.87 14.11
N PHE A 168 9.79 -9.31 13.34
CA PHE A 168 10.56 -10.53 13.64
C PHE A 168 11.89 -10.25 14.34
N ALA A 169 12.28 -8.97 14.44
CA ALA A 169 13.58 -8.57 14.96
C ALA A 169 14.72 -9.31 14.26
N MET A 170 14.61 -9.41 12.93
CA MET A 170 15.62 -9.98 12.07
C MET A 170 16.04 -8.90 11.06
N THR A 171 17.29 -8.49 11.14
CA THR A 171 17.92 -7.44 10.34
C THR A 171 18.31 -7.99 8.97
N PRO A 172 17.67 -7.53 7.88
CA PRO A 172 18.10 -7.90 6.55
C PRO A 172 19.41 -7.22 6.15
N ASP A 173 20.31 -7.97 5.51
CA ASP A 173 21.63 -7.48 5.06
C ASP A 173 21.53 -6.24 4.16
N GLU A 174 20.44 -6.10 3.40
CA GLU A 174 20.18 -4.96 2.52
C GLU A 174 19.89 -3.64 3.26
N LEU A 175 19.55 -3.68 4.56
CA LEU A 175 19.36 -2.47 5.38
C LEU A 175 20.67 -1.90 5.94
N SER A 176 21.71 -2.74 6.10
CA SER A 176 22.99 -2.29 6.63
C SER A 176 24.17 -3.11 6.12
N PRO A 177 24.57 -2.90 4.85
CA PRO A 177 25.68 -3.63 4.28
C PRO A 177 26.96 -3.44 5.10
N GLY A 178 27.47 -4.52 5.69
CA GLY A 178 28.73 -4.52 6.43
C GLY A 178 28.66 -4.11 7.91
N THR A 179 27.47 -3.84 8.46
CA THR A 179 27.27 -3.70 9.91
C THR A 179 26.63 -4.97 10.44
N PRO A 180 27.37 -5.83 11.17
CA PRO A 180 26.93 -7.20 11.31
C PRO A 180 25.91 -7.43 12.43
N ASP A 181 25.74 -6.54 13.42
CA ASP A 181 24.82 -6.73 14.58
C ASP A 181 24.17 -5.39 14.97
N LEU A 182 23.06 -5.04 14.32
CA LEU A 182 22.43 -3.73 14.51
C LEU A 182 21.58 -3.65 15.78
N ASP A 183 20.89 -4.73 16.14
CA ASP A 183 20.02 -4.80 17.30
C ASP A 183 20.75 -5.28 18.57
N GLY A 184 21.97 -5.78 18.44
CA GLY A 184 22.89 -6.07 19.54
C GLY A 184 22.59 -7.39 20.25
N ASP A 185 21.93 -8.32 19.56
CA ASP A 185 21.58 -9.64 20.10
C ASP A 185 22.72 -10.67 19.94
N GLY A 186 23.77 -10.32 19.19
CA GLY A 186 24.95 -11.13 18.93
C GLY A 186 24.84 -12.03 17.69
N VAL A 187 23.74 -11.97 16.93
CA VAL A 187 23.53 -12.69 15.68
C VAL A 187 23.94 -11.79 14.52
N LEU A 188 24.75 -12.34 13.60
CA LEU A 188 25.28 -11.59 12.47
C LEU A 188 24.67 -12.03 11.14
N ASN A 189 24.38 -11.08 10.26
CA ASN A 189 23.83 -11.32 8.91
C ASN A 189 22.56 -12.20 8.96
N GLU A 190 21.53 -11.70 9.63
CA GLU A 190 20.38 -12.50 10.06
C GLU A 190 19.48 -12.94 8.89
N VAL A 191 19.33 -12.08 7.88
CA VAL A 191 18.58 -12.41 6.66
C VAL A 191 19.31 -11.88 5.43
N SER A 192 19.73 -12.80 4.58
CA SER A 192 20.42 -12.47 3.33
C SER A 192 19.49 -11.81 2.32
N VAL A 193 20.07 -11.04 1.38
CA VAL A 193 19.36 -10.53 0.19
C VAL A 193 18.60 -11.64 -0.56
N GLY A 194 19.17 -12.85 -0.61
CA GLY A 194 18.55 -14.00 -1.26
C GLY A 194 17.28 -14.47 -0.55
N GLU A 195 17.29 -14.51 0.79
CA GLU A 195 16.14 -14.89 1.61
C GLU A 195 15.03 -13.85 1.54
N VAL A 196 15.35 -12.55 1.59
CA VAL A 196 14.37 -11.47 1.35
C VAL A 196 13.75 -11.60 -0.05
N THR A 197 14.57 -11.89 -1.07
CA THR A 197 14.08 -12.10 -2.44
C THR A 197 13.15 -13.29 -2.53
N ALA A 198 13.48 -14.41 -1.89
CA ALA A 198 12.66 -15.61 -1.88
C ALA A 198 11.31 -15.38 -1.17
N LEU A 199 11.30 -14.72 -0.02
CA LEU A 199 10.07 -14.35 0.70
C LEU A 199 9.20 -13.39 -0.12
N THR A 200 9.82 -12.42 -0.79
CA THR A 200 9.12 -11.47 -1.67
C THR A 200 8.47 -12.19 -2.85
N ALA A 201 9.22 -13.05 -3.55
CA ALA A 201 8.70 -13.83 -4.67
C ALA A 201 7.58 -14.77 -4.21
N PHE A 202 7.74 -15.43 -3.06
CA PHE A 202 6.69 -16.25 -2.46
C PHE A 202 5.40 -15.44 -2.23
N ALA A 203 5.49 -14.30 -1.54
CA ALA A 203 4.34 -13.45 -1.24
C ALA A 203 3.62 -12.95 -2.51
N LEU A 204 4.38 -12.46 -3.50
CA LEU A 204 3.82 -12.01 -4.78
C LEU A 204 3.20 -13.16 -5.59
N SER A 205 3.74 -14.37 -5.47
CA SER A 205 3.24 -15.55 -6.19
C SER A 205 1.97 -16.14 -5.59
N THR A 206 1.57 -15.71 -4.38
CA THR A 206 0.38 -16.23 -3.71
C THR A 206 -0.89 -16.06 -4.55
N ARG A 207 -1.81 -17.01 -4.38
CA ARG A 207 -3.08 -17.02 -5.12
C ARG A 207 -3.92 -15.79 -4.87
N PRO A 208 -4.64 -15.26 -5.88
CA PRO A 208 -5.64 -14.23 -5.65
C PRO A 208 -6.84 -14.81 -4.89
N PRO A 209 -7.42 -14.08 -3.92
CA PRO A 209 -8.72 -14.41 -3.33
C PRO A 209 -9.81 -14.57 -4.39
N VAL A 210 -10.88 -15.29 -4.04
CA VAL A 210 -11.97 -15.64 -4.96
C VAL A 210 -13.31 -15.21 -4.42
N GLN A 211 -14.28 -15.00 -5.31
CA GLN A 211 -15.68 -14.95 -4.92
C GLN A 211 -16.24 -16.37 -4.96
N VAL A 212 -16.68 -16.90 -3.81
CA VAL A 212 -17.29 -18.22 -3.72
C VAL A 212 -18.66 -18.19 -4.38
N ALA A 213 -18.90 -19.17 -5.25
CA ALA A 213 -20.17 -19.34 -5.92
C ALA A 213 -21.25 -19.80 -4.92
N PRO A 214 -22.46 -19.24 -4.97
CA PRO A 214 -23.57 -19.67 -4.13
C PRO A 214 -24.04 -21.09 -4.47
N GLU A 215 -24.41 -21.89 -3.45
CA GLU A 215 -24.88 -23.27 -3.63
C GLU A 215 -26.37 -23.37 -3.97
N THR A 216 -27.16 -22.38 -3.57
CA THR A 216 -28.62 -22.36 -3.76
C THR A 216 -29.08 -21.13 -4.53
N ASP A 217 -30.24 -21.23 -5.20
CA ASP A 217 -30.86 -20.08 -5.88
C ASP A 217 -31.17 -18.91 -4.93
N THR A 218 -31.43 -19.23 -3.65
CA THR A 218 -31.70 -18.21 -2.62
C THR A 218 -30.43 -17.47 -2.25
N ASP A 219 -29.32 -18.19 -2.06
CA ASP A 219 -28.01 -17.58 -1.79
C ASP A 219 -27.54 -16.77 -3.00
N TYR A 220 -27.79 -17.27 -4.21
CA TYR A 220 -27.50 -16.53 -5.44
C TYR A 220 -28.24 -15.20 -5.50
N ALA A 221 -29.55 -15.21 -5.24
CA ALA A 221 -30.34 -13.98 -5.22
C ALA A 221 -29.84 -12.98 -4.16
N ALA A 222 -29.42 -13.46 -2.99
CA ALA A 222 -28.87 -12.61 -1.93
C ALA A 222 -27.50 -12.02 -2.29
N VAL A 223 -26.59 -12.81 -2.87
CA VAL A 223 -25.27 -12.36 -3.32
C VAL A 223 -25.41 -11.33 -4.44
N GLU A 224 -26.25 -11.57 -5.43
CA GLU A 224 -26.47 -10.63 -6.53
C GLU A 224 -27.18 -9.35 -6.06
N ARG A 225 -28.15 -9.46 -5.15
CA ARG A 225 -28.75 -8.29 -4.51
C ARG A 225 -27.70 -7.46 -3.78
N GLY A 226 -26.84 -8.10 -3.01
CA GLY A 226 -25.74 -7.43 -2.31
C GLY A 226 -24.75 -6.76 -3.26
N ARG A 227 -24.44 -7.39 -4.40
CA ARG A 227 -23.58 -6.81 -5.44
C ARG A 227 -24.18 -5.55 -6.04
N TRP A 228 -25.46 -5.54 -6.37
CA TRP A 228 -26.14 -4.35 -6.90
C TRP A 228 -26.11 -3.18 -5.92
N LEU A 229 -26.34 -3.45 -4.62
CA LEU A 229 -26.24 -2.45 -3.56
C LEU A 229 -24.81 -1.93 -3.41
N PHE A 230 -23.82 -2.83 -3.44
CA PHE A 230 -22.40 -2.49 -3.36
C PHE A 230 -21.98 -1.55 -4.50
N ASN A 231 -22.42 -1.84 -5.72
CA ASN A 231 -22.12 -1.08 -6.94
C ASN A 231 -22.93 0.23 -7.07
N GLY A 232 -23.87 0.49 -6.17
CA GLY A 232 -24.73 1.68 -6.25
C GLY A 232 -25.83 1.60 -7.32
N GLU A 233 -26.19 0.40 -7.78
CA GLU A 233 -27.20 0.18 -8.83
C GLU A 233 -28.64 0.31 -8.31
N ASP A 234 -28.87 0.11 -7.01
CA ASP A 234 -30.18 0.30 -6.37
C ASP A 234 -30.03 0.89 -4.96
N MET A 235 -29.74 2.19 -4.90
CA MET A 235 -29.50 2.91 -3.65
C MET A 235 -30.81 3.33 -2.95
N PRO A 236 -30.84 3.39 -1.60
CA PRO A 236 -32.00 3.90 -0.88
C PRO A 236 -32.32 5.35 -1.25
N ALA A 237 -33.59 5.74 -1.09
CA ALA A 237 -34.05 7.07 -1.48
C ALA A 237 -33.24 8.19 -0.81
N GLY A 238 -32.74 9.12 -1.62
CA GLY A 238 -31.91 10.25 -1.16
C GLY A 238 -30.41 9.99 -1.22
N TYR A 239 -29.99 8.84 -1.76
CA TYR A 239 -28.60 8.48 -2.03
C TYR A 239 -28.44 8.05 -3.50
N ASP A 240 -27.22 8.15 -4.03
CA ASP A 240 -26.88 7.74 -5.39
C ASP A 240 -25.60 6.89 -5.44
N ALA A 241 -25.12 6.56 -6.65
CA ALA A 241 -23.97 5.70 -6.84
C ALA A 241 -22.66 6.27 -6.24
N ALA A 242 -22.54 7.59 -6.03
CA ALA A 242 -21.39 8.17 -5.33
C ALA A 242 -21.43 7.88 -3.82
N ASP A 243 -22.60 7.55 -3.28
CA ASP A 243 -22.78 7.14 -1.88
C ASP A 243 -22.70 5.61 -1.70
N SER A 244 -22.34 4.84 -2.72
CA SER A 244 -22.21 3.38 -2.61
C SER A 244 -20.86 2.97 -2.03
N CYS A 245 -20.71 1.67 -1.71
CA CYS A 245 -19.42 1.11 -1.30
C CYS A 245 -18.37 1.23 -2.41
N SER A 246 -18.79 1.09 -3.68
CA SER A 246 -17.90 1.09 -4.84
C SER A 246 -17.31 2.45 -5.18
N SER A 247 -17.71 3.53 -4.50
CA SER A 247 -17.11 4.87 -4.64
C SER A 247 -15.64 4.90 -4.22
N CYS A 248 -15.25 4.04 -3.27
CA CYS A 248 -13.85 3.78 -2.90
C CYS A 248 -13.48 2.33 -3.26
N HIS A 249 -14.38 1.36 -3.02
CA HIS A 249 -14.12 -0.06 -3.27
C HIS A 249 -14.44 -0.49 -4.70
N HIS A 250 -13.72 0.05 -5.67
CA HIS A 250 -13.95 -0.23 -7.10
C HIS A 250 -13.92 -1.74 -7.39
N PRO A 251 -14.96 -2.32 -8.04
CA PRO A 251 -15.10 -3.77 -8.16
C PRO A 251 -13.89 -4.47 -8.76
N SER A 252 -13.32 -3.89 -9.81
CA SER A 252 -12.12 -4.42 -10.45
C SER A 252 -11.24 -3.32 -11.05
N LYS A 253 -10.01 -3.71 -11.37
CA LYS A 253 -9.02 -2.90 -12.08
C LYS A 253 -8.40 -3.74 -13.19
N GLU A 254 -8.38 -3.23 -14.42
CA GLU A 254 -7.68 -3.88 -15.52
C GLU A 254 -6.16 -3.76 -15.32
N LEU A 255 -5.43 -4.86 -15.49
CA LEU A 255 -3.98 -4.96 -15.46
C LEU A 255 -3.47 -5.23 -16.88
N TRP A 256 -2.60 -4.37 -17.42
CA TRP A 256 -2.16 -4.47 -18.82
C TRP A 256 -0.88 -5.31 -18.98
N ASP A 257 0.04 -5.23 -18.03
CA ASP A 257 1.22 -6.11 -17.93
C ASP A 257 1.02 -7.06 -16.74
N PRO A 258 0.55 -8.30 -16.97
CA PRO A 258 0.38 -9.29 -15.91
C PRO A 258 1.70 -9.85 -15.39
N THR A 259 2.84 -9.19 -15.58
CA THR A 259 4.13 -9.61 -15.03
C THR A 259 4.38 -8.95 -13.67
N ALA A 260 4.69 -9.75 -12.65
CA ALA A 260 5.21 -9.26 -11.37
C ALA A 260 6.74 -9.25 -11.41
N TYR A 261 7.34 -8.16 -10.95
CA TYR A 261 8.78 -7.95 -10.96
C TYR A 261 9.33 -7.80 -9.54
N VAL A 262 10.44 -8.49 -9.28
CA VAL A 262 11.21 -8.40 -8.04
C VAL A 262 12.56 -7.77 -8.36
N HIS A 263 12.80 -6.58 -7.82
CA HIS A 263 14.05 -5.87 -8.02
C HIS A 263 15.21 -6.52 -7.25
N ASP A 264 16.43 -6.44 -7.81
CA ASP A 264 17.68 -6.79 -7.13
C ASP A 264 18.22 -5.54 -6.40
N PRO A 265 18.29 -5.56 -5.05
CA PRO A 265 18.75 -4.41 -4.29
C PRO A 265 20.28 -4.24 -4.29
N ARG A 266 21.04 -5.16 -4.90
CA ARG A 266 22.53 -5.14 -4.87
C ARG A 266 23.16 -4.22 -5.91
N THR A 267 22.37 -3.45 -6.64
CA THR A 267 22.91 -2.57 -7.67
C THR A 267 23.51 -1.30 -7.07
N PRO A 268 24.46 -0.61 -7.72
CA PRO A 268 25.09 0.59 -7.15
C PRO A 268 24.11 1.70 -6.73
N GLU A 269 22.97 1.81 -7.42
CA GLU A 269 21.86 2.70 -7.10
C GLU A 269 20.98 2.15 -5.97
N ALA A 270 20.68 0.84 -5.92
CA ALA A 270 19.88 0.23 -4.86
C ALA A 270 20.66 -0.05 -3.56
N ALA A 271 21.99 -0.15 -3.64
CA ALA A 271 22.92 -0.39 -2.54
C ALA A 271 23.05 0.80 -1.57
N ARG A 272 22.29 1.88 -1.78
CA ARG A 272 22.27 3.08 -0.93
C ARG A 272 20.92 3.33 -0.25
N VAL A 273 20.19 2.29 0.14
CA VAL A 273 19.13 2.46 1.16
C VAL A 273 19.73 2.59 2.58
N ALA A 274 21.06 2.50 2.73
CA ALA A 274 21.77 2.59 3.99
C ALA A 274 21.48 3.89 4.77
N SER A 275 20.68 3.74 5.84
CA SER A 275 20.85 4.31 7.18
C SER A 275 21.68 5.61 7.28
N ALA A 276 21.05 6.78 7.13
CA ALA A 276 21.60 8.03 7.65
C ALA A 276 20.75 8.69 8.75
N GLU A 277 19.47 8.33 8.92
CA GLU A 277 18.58 9.03 9.88
C GLU A 277 17.98 8.13 10.96
N SER A 278 18.78 7.20 11.51
CA SER A 278 18.46 6.55 12.78
C SER A 278 19.70 6.46 13.68
N THR A 279 19.78 7.42 14.61
CA THR A 279 20.39 7.25 15.94
C THR A 279 21.70 6.45 16.02
N GLY A 280 22.77 6.93 15.39
CA GLY A 280 24.12 6.44 15.69
C GLY A 280 24.33 4.92 15.51
N GLY A 281 23.63 4.30 14.55
CA GLY A 281 23.82 2.89 14.21
C GLY A 281 22.95 1.90 14.99
N ARG A 282 21.77 2.31 15.47
CA ARG A 282 20.76 1.39 16.02
C ARG A 282 19.51 1.41 15.13
N PRO A 283 18.86 0.27 14.87
CA PRO A 283 17.55 0.20 14.23
C PRO A 283 16.55 0.73 15.24
N ALA A 284 16.14 1.98 15.08
CA ALA A 284 15.14 2.60 15.92
C ALA A 284 13.90 2.89 15.08
N LEU A 285 12.74 2.73 15.72
CA LEU A 285 11.54 3.45 15.35
C LEU A 285 11.92 4.93 15.12
N ILE A 286 11.84 5.41 13.88
CA ILE A 286 12.13 6.82 13.59
C ILE A 286 10.92 7.61 14.10
N VAL A 287 11.11 8.30 15.22
CA VAL A 287 10.15 9.28 15.74
C VAL A 287 10.65 10.67 15.36
N GLU A 288 10.22 11.17 14.21
CA GLU A 288 10.52 12.54 13.79
C GLU A 288 9.37 13.47 14.18
N GLY A 289 9.59 14.26 15.24
CA GLY A 289 8.57 15.19 15.75
C GLY A 289 7.27 14.46 16.10
N THR A 290 6.25 14.58 15.24
CA THR A 290 4.93 13.93 15.37
C THR A 290 4.71 12.80 14.36
N GLY A 291 5.73 12.12 13.85
CA GLY A 291 5.63 10.99 12.89
C GLY A 291 6.32 9.71 13.38
N VAL A 292 5.88 8.54 12.89
CA VAL A 292 6.55 7.24 13.12
C VAL A 292 6.83 6.52 11.79
N GLY A 293 8.05 6.06 11.58
CA GLY A 293 8.44 5.18 10.46
C GLY A 293 8.58 3.72 10.86
N LEU A 294 7.96 2.81 10.11
CA LEU A 294 8.14 1.35 10.23
C LEU A 294 9.21 0.88 9.23
N GLY A 295 10.45 1.36 9.36
CA GLY A 295 11.56 0.93 8.50
C GLY A 295 12.43 2.07 7.96
N GLN A 296 13.39 1.71 7.11
CA GLN A 296 14.24 2.68 6.41
C GLN A 296 13.53 3.20 5.16
N ALA A 297 13.37 4.51 5.09
CA ALA A 297 12.84 5.20 3.92
C ALA A 297 13.98 5.52 2.95
N ALA A 298 13.69 5.44 1.64
CA ALA A 298 14.62 5.87 0.62
C ALA A 298 14.85 7.40 0.77
N PRO A 299 16.11 7.86 0.89
CA PRO A 299 16.40 9.28 0.98
C PRO A 299 15.81 10.05 -0.20
N LEU A 300 15.56 11.34 0.00
CA LEU A 300 15.17 12.21 -1.11
C LEU A 300 16.23 12.17 -2.23
N GLY A 301 15.77 11.96 -3.47
CA GLY A 301 16.64 11.81 -4.65
C GLY A 301 17.15 10.39 -4.93
N LEU A 302 16.90 9.40 -4.05
CA LEU A 302 17.14 8.00 -4.37
C LEU A 302 15.97 7.43 -5.18
N THR A 303 16.22 6.88 -6.37
CA THR A 303 15.17 6.27 -7.19
C THR A 303 14.56 5.03 -6.51
N LEU A 304 13.24 5.03 -6.28
CA LEU A 304 12.47 3.86 -5.86
C LEU A 304 12.36 2.84 -7.00
N PRO A 305 12.18 1.54 -6.70
CA PRO A 305 12.05 0.50 -7.73
C PRO A 305 10.96 0.79 -8.77
N VAL A 306 9.80 1.32 -8.36
CA VAL A 306 8.70 1.69 -9.26
C VAL A 306 9.11 2.81 -10.23
N GLU A 307 9.83 3.81 -9.74
CA GLU A 307 10.32 4.93 -10.56
C GLU A 307 11.42 4.46 -11.54
N ALA A 308 12.31 3.57 -11.10
CA ALA A 308 13.31 2.95 -11.97
C ALA A 308 12.64 2.14 -13.08
N ARG A 309 11.57 1.40 -12.75
CA ARG A 309 10.78 0.68 -13.74
C ARG A 309 10.10 1.63 -14.72
N PHE A 310 9.49 2.72 -14.25
CA PHE A 310 8.90 3.75 -15.11
C PHE A 310 9.92 4.22 -16.16
N ARG A 311 11.11 4.67 -15.71
CA ARG A 311 12.21 5.10 -16.59
C ARG A 311 12.66 4.02 -17.56
N ALA A 312 12.84 2.79 -17.08
CA ALA A 312 13.23 1.66 -17.93
C ALA A 312 12.18 1.34 -19.01
N GLY A 313 10.92 1.72 -18.79
CA GLY A 313 9.84 1.60 -19.77
C GLY A 313 9.77 2.75 -20.78
N GLY A 314 10.76 3.64 -20.80
CA GLY A 314 10.80 4.78 -21.72
C GLY A 314 9.96 5.97 -21.27
N ASP A 315 9.70 6.11 -19.97
CA ASP A 315 8.90 7.19 -19.39
C ASP A 315 7.45 7.25 -19.94
N LEU A 316 6.89 6.08 -20.26
CA LEU A 316 5.55 5.93 -20.82
C LEU A 316 4.51 5.58 -19.74
N PRO A 317 3.25 6.02 -19.89
CA PRO A 317 2.15 5.55 -19.07
C PRO A 317 1.91 4.04 -19.28
N ALA A 318 1.18 3.42 -18.36
CA ALA A 318 1.17 1.96 -18.24
C ALA A 318 0.63 1.24 -19.47
N LYS A 319 -0.44 1.76 -20.09
CA LYS A 319 -1.03 1.13 -21.28
C LYS A 319 -0.09 1.18 -22.49
N GLU A 320 0.48 2.34 -22.77
CA GLU A 320 1.43 2.53 -23.88
C GLU A 320 2.68 1.64 -23.70
N ARG A 321 3.13 1.51 -22.45
CA ARG A 321 4.21 0.59 -22.08
C ARG A 321 3.85 -0.88 -22.33
N ALA A 322 2.65 -1.31 -21.95
CA ALA A 322 2.19 -2.67 -22.15
C ALA A 322 2.04 -3.03 -23.64
N GLU A 323 1.74 -2.05 -24.49
CA GLU A 323 1.66 -2.22 -25.95
C GLU A 323 3.03 -2.16 -26.66
N ALA A 324 4.11 -1.79 -25.95
CA ALA A 324 5.46 -1.73 -26.49
C ALA A 324 6.06 -3.12 -26.78
N THR A 325 7.02 -3.20 -27.72
CA THR A 325 7.60 -4.47 -28.20
C THR A 325 8.35 -5.24 -27.09
N PRO A 326 8.38 -6.59 -27.15
CA PRO A 326 9.05 -7.42 -26.15
C PRO A 326 10.54 -7.11 -25.95
N GLU A 327 11.29 -6.70 -26.97
CA GLU A 327 12.69 -6.29 -26.79
C GLU A 327 12.83 -5.02 -25.92
N ALA A 328 11.80 -4.19 -25.82
CA ALA A 328 11.73 -3.09 -24.85
C ALA A 328 11.30 -3.57 -23.45
N LYS A 329 10.53 -4.68 -23.36
CA LYS A 329 10.12 -5.32 -22.11
C LYS A 329 11.18 -6.25 -21.51
N GLU A 330 12.11 -6.81 -22.29
CA GLU A 330 13.13 -7.76 -21.79
C GLU A 330 14.53 -7.14 -21.58
N ASN A 331 14.75 -5.92 -22.07
CA ASN A 331 16.01 -5.17 -21.89
C ASN A 331 16.24 -4.64 -20.46
N PHE A 332 15.67 -5.31 -19.46
CA PHE A 332 15.93 -5.12 -18.02
C PHE A 332 17.37 -5.49 -17.59
N GLY A 333 18.27 -5.70 -18.55
CA GLY A 333 19.71 -5.81 -18.36
C GLY A 333 20.44 -4.53 -18.77
N LEU A 334 20.05 -3.36 -18.23
CA LEU A 334 20.91 -2.17 -18.31
C LEU A 334 21.96 -2.23 -17.18
N PRO A 335 23.20 -1.77 -17.42
CA PRO A 335 24.27 -1.81 -16.44
C PRO A 335 23.91 -0.88 -15.27
N GLY A 336 23.56 -1.46 -14.11
CA GLY A 336 23.22 -0.72 -12.89
C GLY A 336 21.85 -1.05 -12.27
N PHE A 337 20.99 -1.82 -12.93
CA PHE A 337 19.71 -2.24 -12.35
C PHE A 337 19.43 -3.70 -12.70
N GLY A 338 19.65 -4.62 -11.76
CA GLY A 338 19.36 -6.04 -11.95
C GLY A 338 17.91 -6.33 -11.58
N LEU A 339 17.16 -6.99 -12.45
CA LEU A 339 16.01 -7.76 -11.98
C LEU A 339 16.52 -9.00 -11.25
N ALA A 340 15.98 -9.28 -10.07
CA ALA A 340 16.25 -10.53 -9.38
C ALA A 340 15.34 -11.66 -9.90
N TYR A 341 14.06 -11.33 -10.16
CA TYR A 341 13.06 -12.28 -10.63
C TYR A 341 11.93 -11.54 -11.36
N ALA A 342 11.35 -12.16 -12.38
CA ALA A 342 10.09 -11.73 -12.98
C ALA A 342 9.26 -12.96 -13.30
N PHE A 343 7.95 -12.88 -13.11
CA PHE A 343 7.05 -13.99 -13.43
C PHE A 343 5.68 -13.48 -13.85
N ASP A 344 5.11 -14.18 -14.82
CA ASP A 344 3.77 -13.94 -15.32
C ASP A 344 2.73 -14.37 -14.29
N LEU A 345 1.79 -13.49 -13.98
CA LEU A 345 0.69 -13.71 -13.05
C LEU A 345 -0.47 -14.48 -13.69
N SER A 346 -0.55 -14.59 -15.01
CA SER A 346 -1.54 -15.43 -15.69
C SER A 346 -1.12 -16.91 -15.76
N PHE A 347 0.18 -17.19 -15.62
CA PHE A 347 0.80 -18.53 -15.71
C PHE A 347 0.32 -19.35 -16.91
N ARG A 348 0.31 -18.77 -18.11
CA ARG A 348 0.17 -19.53 -19.36
C ARG A 348 1.47 -20.23 -19.73
N THR A 349 1.88 -21.27 -18.99
CA THR A 349 3.04 -22.08 -19.38
C THR A 349 2.62 -23.41 -19.99
N GLU A 350 3.43 -23.90 -20.94
CA GLU A 350 3.36 -25.27 -21.49
C GLU A 350 3.48 -26.38 -20.42
N ASN A 351 3.83 -26.00 -19.18
CA ASN A 351 3.88 -26.84 -18.00
C ASN A 351 2.58 -26.85 -17.17
N GLU A 352 1.43 -26.43 -17.72
CA GLU A 352 0.10 -26.68 -17.13
C GLU A 352 -0.14 -28.17 -16.79
N ALA A 353 0.62 -29.08 -17.43
CA ALA A 353 0.59 -30.50 -17.13
C ALA A 353 1.41 -30.92 -15.88
N ASP A 354 2.22 -30.02 -15.29
CA ASP A 354 2.96 -30.28 -14.06
C ASP A 354 2.15 -29.77 -12.84
N PRO A 355 1.55 -30.65 -12.04
CA PRO A 355 0.68 -30.26 -10.92
C PRO A 355 1.41 -29.49 -9.81
N LEU A 356 2.74 -29.47 -9.76
CA LEU A 356 3.48 -28.60 -8.83
C LEU A 356 3.62 -27.16 -9.35
N LEU A 357 3.45 -26.93 -10.67
CA LEU A 357 3.49 -25.62 -11.32
C LEU A 357 2.08 -25.11 -11.73
N ALA A 358 1.11 -26.02 -11.88
CA ALA A 358 -0.24 -25.76 -12.40
C ALA A 358 -1.36 -25.79 -11.35
N SER A 359 -1.06 -26.01 -10.06
CA SER A 359 -2.08 -26.38 -9.06
C SER A 359 -2.95 -25.25 -8.51
N LEU A 360 -2.88 -24.02 -9.02
CA LEU A 360 -3.52 -22.88 -8.36
C LEU A 360 -4.21 -21.94 -9.35
N PRO A 361 -5.52 -21.64 -9.20
CA PRO A 361 -6.24 -20.79 -10.14
C PRO A 361 -5.63 -19.39 -10.15
N ARG A 362 -5.18 -18.96 -11.34
CA ARG A 362 -4.83 -17.58 -11.65
C ARG A 362 -6.04 -16.87 -12.22
N LEU A 363 -6.00 -15.55 -12.22
CA LEU A 363 -6.96 -14.77 -12.99
C LEU A 363 -6.69 -15.00 -14.48
N ALA A 364 -7.75 -15.29 -15.24
CA ALA A 364 -7.63 -15.54 -16.67
C ALA A 364 -7.34 -14.23 -17.41
N GLU A 365 -6.43 -14.31 -18.39
CA GLU A 365 -6.26 -13.24 -19.37
C GLU A 365 -7.50 -13.12 -20.27
N THR A 366 -7.82 -11.87 -20.63
CA THR A 366 -8.80 -11.52 -21.65
C THR A 366 -8.26 -11.84 -23.05
N GLU A 367 -9.09 -11.65 -24.08
CA GLU A 367 -8.64 -11.74 -25.48
C GLU A 367 -7.58 -10.68 -25.84
N ALA A 368 -7.47 -9.61 -25.04
CA ALA A 368 -6.50 -8.53 -25.21
C ALA A 368 -5.20 -8.75 -24.43
N GLU A 369 -4.97 -9.95 -23.88
CA GLU A 369 -3.80 -10.28 -23.04
C GLU A 369 -3.71 -9.42 -21.76
N THR A 370 -4.83 -8.85 -21.32
CA THR A 370 -4.98 -8.11 -20.06
C THR A 370 -5.62 -8.98 -19.00
N VAL A 371 -5.54 -8.60 -17.72
CA VAL A 371 -6.21 -9.30 -16.61
C VAL A 371 -7.16 -8.36 -15.89
N ASP A 372 -8.42 -8.75 -15.73
CA ASP A 372 -9.36 -8.03 -14.86
C ASP A 372 -9.17 -8.47 -13.40
N VAL A 373 -8.67 -7.57 -12.55
CA VAL A 373 -8.32 -7.88 -11.16
C VAL A 373 -9.44 -7.43 -10.23
N PRO A 374 -10.24 -8.34 -9.64
CA PRO A 374 -11.37 -8.00 -8.77
C PRO A 374 -10.90 -7.64 -7.35
N LEU A 375 -10.13 -6.55 -7.22
CA LEU A 375 -9.57 -6.10 -5.94
C LEU A 375 -10.66 -5.61 -4.98
N PHE A 376 -11.77 -5.05 -5.48
CA PHE A 376 -12.72 -4.28 -4.68
C PHE A 376 -12.03 -3.13 -3.93
N SER A 377 -11.19 -2.39 -4.66
CA SER A 377 -10.37 -1.29 -4.15
C SER A 377 -9.94 -0.38 -5.29
N ASP A 378 -9.89 0.92 -5.00
CA ASP A 378 -9.31 1.94 -5.87
C ASP A 378 -7.83 2.19 -5.63
N LEU A 379 -7.22 1.51 -4.64
CA LEU A 379 -5.84 1.68 -4.15
C LEU A 379 -5.47 3.12 -3.76
N LYS A 380 -6.47 3.99 -3.56
CA LYS A 380 -6.29 5.37 -3.09
C LYS A 380 -6.32 5.40 -1.55
N ARG A 381 -5.67 6.40 -0.96
CA ARG A 381 -5.87 6.72 0.46
C ARG A 381 -7.05 7.68 0.63
N HIS A 382 -7.89 7.42 1.62
CA HIS A 382 -9.04 8.24 1.96
C HIS A 382 -8.97 8.70 3.41
N ARG A 383 -9.53 9.89 3.67
CA ARG A 383 -9.75 10.35 5.04
C ARG A 383 -10.85 9.51 5.67
N MET A 384 -10.49 8.77 6.70
CA MET A 384 -11.39 7.94 7.50
C MET A 384 -11.81 8.62 8.81
N GLY A 385 -11.45 9.90 8.94
CA GLY A 385 -11.85 10.81 9.99
C GLY A 385 -11.49 10.36 11.42
N ARG A 386 -12.07 11.05 12.40
CA ARG A 386 -11.59 11.01 13.81
C ARG A 386 -11.72 9.64 14.46
N CYS A 387 -12.72 8.83 14.09
CA CYS A 387 -12.97 7.57 14.78
C CYS A 387 -11.99 6.46 14.40
N LEU A 388 -11.42 6.57 13.20
CA LEU A 388 -10.39 5.67 12.70
C LEU A 388 -9.01 6.33 12.66
N ALA A 389 -8.89 7.60 13.04
CA ALA A 389 -7.61 8.27 13.11
C ALA A 389 -6.63 7.51 14.00
N ASP A 390 -5.48 7.23 13.43
CA ASP A 390 -4.32 6.70 14.14
C ASP A 390 -3.84 7.70 15.19
N ILE A 391 -2.92 7.32 16.08
CA ILE A 391 -2.36 8.28 17.05
C ILE A 391 -1.40 9.27 16.39
N ILE A 392 -0.79 8.88 15.27
CA ILE A 392 0.32 9.59 14.65
C ILE A 392 0.36 9.38 13.13
N LYS A 393 0.93 10.33 12.38
CA LYS A 393 1.20 10.14 10.95
C LYS A 393 2.29 9.08 10.75
N GLN A 394 2.24 8.34 9.63
CA GLN A 394 3.23 7.31 9.34
C GLN A 394 4.09 7.70 8.14
N GLN A 395 5.40 7.49 8.24
CA GLN A 395 6.31 7.70 7.13
C GLN A 395 6.12 6.60 6.08
N THR A 396 6.26 6.96 4.81
CA THR A 396 6.31 5.98 3.72
C THR A 396 7.72 5.42 3.53
N ASP A 397 7.89 4.55 2.55
CA ASP A 397 9.19 4.13 2.04
C ASP A 397 9.98 5.24 1.32
N ARG A 398 9.50 6.49 1.36
CA ARG A 398 10.18 7.70 0.92
C ARG A 398 10.38 8.66 2.09
N GLU A 399 11.61 9.13 2.29
CA GLU A 399 11.95 10.10 3.33
C GLU A 399 11.14 11.40 3.13
N GLY A 400 10.65 11.97 4.23
CA GLY A 400 9.85 13.21 4.21
C GLY A 400 8.40 13.06 3.74
N VAL A 401 8.01 11.93 3.14
CA VAL A 401 6.63 11.67 2.73
C VAL A 401 5.89 10.92 3.83
N PHE A 402 4.82 11.53 4.34
CA PHE A 402 4.02 10.98 5.44
C PHE A 402 2.56 10.79 5.04
N VAL A 403 1.94 9.74 5.57
CA VAL A 403 0.49 9.52 5.54
C VAL A 403 -0.14 10.10 6.81
N PRO A 404 -1.06 11.08 6.71
CA PRO A 404 -1.78 11.65 7.84
C PRO A 404 -2.47 10.61 8.73
N ARG A 405 -2.69 10.95 10.00
CA ARG A 405 -3.21 10.01 11.01
C ARG A 405 -4.59 9.44 10.64
N ASP A 406 -5.44 10.21 9.99
CA ASP A 406 -6.80 9.85 9.56
C ASP A 406 -6.88 9.27 8.15
N GLU A 407 -5.79 9.24 7.39
CA GLU A 407 -5.79 8.66 6.05
C GLU A 407 -5.45 7.18 6.05
N PHE A 408 -6.22 6.37 5.32
CA PHE A 408 -5.96 4.94 5.16
C PHE A 408 -6.14 4.52 3.71
N LEU A 409 -5.33 3.55 3.28
CA LEU A 409 -5.49 2.91 1.98
C LEU A 409 -6.84 2.19 1.93
N THR A 410 -7.61 2.38 0.86
CA THR A 410 -8.73 1.52 0.54
C THR A 410 -8.19 0.13 0.25
N ARG A 411 -8.26 -0.76 1.22
CA ARG A 411 -7.74 -2.11 1.04
C ARG A 411 -8.58 -2.91 0.06
N PRO A 412 -7.95 -3.82 -0.70
CA PRO A 412 -8.67 -4.83 -1.44
C PRO A 412 -9.63 -5.60 -0.52
N LEU A 413 -10.93 -5.65 -0.85
CA LEU A 413 -11.93 -6.44 -0.11
C LEU A 413 -12.02 -7.89 -0.59
N TRP A 414 -11.27 -8.27 -1.62
CA TRP A 414 -11.16 -9.67 -2.00
C TRP A 414 -10.61 -10.50 -0.81
N GLY A 415 -11.35 -11.52 -0.36
CA GLY A 415 -11.01 -12.24 0.87
C GLY A 415 -11.46 -11.60 2.19
N VAL A 416 -12.23 -10.51 2.17
CA VAL A 416 -12.74 -9.84 3.38
C VAL A 416 -13.60 -10.76 4.26
N GLY A 417 -14.21 -11.79 3.68
CA GLY A 417 -15.04 -12.78 4.37
C GLY A 417 -14.27 -13.66 5.38
N ASP A 418 -12.94 -13.79 5.27
CA ASP A 418 -12.10 -14.67 6.10
C ASP A 418 -11.07 -13.93 6.96
N THR A 419 -11.03 -12.61 6.89
CA THR A 419 -9.89 -11.81 7.40
C THR A 419 -10.26 -10.95 8.61
N GLY A 420 -11.38 -11.27 9.25
CA GLY A 420 -11.75 -10.67 10.53
C GLY A 420 -10.71 -10.97 11.62
N PRO A 421 -10.65 -10.14 12.68
CA PRO A 421 -11.48 -8.96 12.91
C PRO A 421 -11.09 -7.76 12.03
N TRP A 422 -12.03 -6.89 11.71
CA TRP A 422 -11.85 -5.86 10.67
C TRP A 422 -11.39 -4.50 11.21
N LEU A 423 -11.10 -3.59 10.27
CA LEU A 423 -10.47 -2.27 10.45
C LEU A 423 -8.99 -2.36 10.80
N HIS A 424 -8.32 -1.20 10.87
CA HIS A 424 -6.87 -1.15 10.96
C HIS A 424 -6.26 -1.72 12.23
N ASP A 425 -7.09 -1.89 13.26
CA ASP A 425 -6.71 -2.31 14.58
C ASP A 425 -7.53 -3.51 15.10
N GLY A 426 -8.36 -4.10 14.24
CA GLY A 426 -9.18 -5.26 14.59
C GLY A 426 -10.32 -4.97 15.56
N ARG A 427 -10.75 -3.70 15.73
CA ARG A 427 -11.84 -3.38 16.67
C ARG A 427 -13.22 -3.87 16.23
N ALA A 428 -13.44 -4.09 14.93
CA ALA A 428 -14.72 -4.56 14.41
C ALA A 428 -14.78 -6.09 14.40
N LEU A 429 -15.72 -6.66 15.15
CA LEU A 429 -15.92 -8.12 15.26
C LEU A 429 -16.97 -8.66 14.26
N SER A 430 -17.58 -7.77 13.48
CA SER A 430 -18.48 -8.12 12.37
C SER A 430 -18.25 -7.17 11.19
N LEU A 431 -18.57 -7.61 9.97
CA LEU A 431 -18.57 -6.75 8.78
C LEU A 431 -19.55 -5.58 8.92
N ARG A 432 -20.68 -5.79 9.62
CA ARG A 432 -21.65 -4.73 9.91
C ARG A 432 -21.01 -3.64 10.77
N ASP A 433 -20.34 -4.03 11.86
CA ASP A 433 -19.62 -3.08 12.71
C ASP A 433 -18.48 -2.42 11.95
N ALA A 434 -17.80 -3.16 11.06
CA ALA A 434 -16.76 -2.59 10.22
C ALA A 434 -17.32 -1.46 9.36
N ILE A 435 -18.42 -1.69 8.63
CA ILE A 435 -19.08 -0.67 7.81
C ILE A 435 -19.47 0.55 8.65
N LEU A 436 -20.19 0.35 9.77
CA LEU A 436 -20.68 1.46 10.59
C LEU A 436 -19.54 2.32 11.17
N ASN A 437 -18.41 1.69 11.55
CA ASN A 437 -17.25 2.38 12.09
C ASN A 437 -16.44 3.19 11.06
N HIS A 438 -16.77 3.14 9.76
CA HIS A 438 -16.20 4.06 8.77
C HIS A 438 -16.73 5.49 8.95
N SER A 439 -17.84 5.69 9.67
CA SER A 439 -18.38 7.03 9.93
C SER A 439 -17.75 7.65 11.18
N ASP A 440 -17.58 8.96 11.17
CA ASP A 440 -17.17 9.67 12.37
C ASP A 440 -18.26 9.75 13.44
N ASN A 441 -19.50 9.44 13.08
CA ASN A 441 -20.60 9.36 14.05
C ASN A 441 -20.49 8.11 14.94
N ALA A 442 -19.58 7.18 14.62
CA ALA A 442 -19.34 5.97 15.40
C ALA A 442 -18.64 6.24 16.75
N CYS A 443 -18.08 7.43 16.96
CA CYS A 443 -17.42 7.83 18.20
C CYS A 443 -17.77 9.27 18.60
N ALA A 444 -17.50 9.62 19.85
CA ALA A 444 -17.68 10.98 20.34
C ALA A 444 -16.76 11.95 19.57
N ASP A 445 -17.24 13.19 19.38
CA ASP A 445 -16.40 14.26 18.86
C ASP A 445 -15.23 14.53 19.82
N ASP A 446 -14.01 14.47 19.28
CA ASP A 446 -12.76 14.71 20.00
C ASP A 446 -12.23 16.14 19.78
N GLY A 447 -12.96 16.96 19.01
CA GLY A 447 -12.58 18.34 18.67
C GLY A 447 -11.48 18.45 17.61
N SER A 448 -11.07 17.34 16.98
CA SER A 448 -10.04 17.34 15.95
C SER A 448 -10.50 17.95 14.61
N GLY A 449 -11.81 17.95 14.35
CA GLY A 449 -12.38 18.38 13.07
C GLY A 449 -12.08 17.43 11.90
N LEU A 450 -11.57 16.22 12.17
CA LEU A 450 -11.31 15.21 11.14
C LEU A 450 -12.63 14.58 10.69
N GLU A 451 -12.86 14.57 9.38
CA GLU A 451 -14.08 14.07 8.74
C GLU A 451 -13.75 12.90 7.80
N SER A 452 -14.62 11.90 7.82
CA SER A 452 -14.58 10.69 7.03
C SER A 452 -15.31 10.90 5.71
N GLU A 453 -14.62 10.59 4.61
CA GLU A 453 -15.20 10.59 3.28
C GLU A 453 -16.30 9.52 3.13
N ALA A 454 -16.25 8.47 3.95
CA ALA A 454 -17.23 7.39 3.95
C ALA A 454 -18.54 7.73 4.67
N ASN A 455 -18.68 8.91 5.29
CA ASN A 455 -19.87 9.28 6.08
C ASN A 455 -21.18 9.10 5.30
N ARG A 456 -21.21 9.49 4.02
CA ARG A 456 -22.41 9.35 3.18
C ARG A 456 -22.69 7.88 2.82
N ALA A 457 -21.66 7.08 2.56
CA ALA A 457 -21.81 5.66 2.26
C ALA A 457 -22.30 4.86 3.47
N VAL A 458 -21.82 5.19 4.67
CA VAL A 458 -22.35 4.60 5.92
C VAL A 458 -23.82 4.99 6.13
N ALA A 459 -24.17 6.26 5.94
CA ALA A 459 -25.55 6.72 6.07
C ALA A 459 -26.49 6.06 5.02
N ALA A 460 -25.99 5.78 3.82
CA ALA A 460 -26.72 5.02 2.81
C ALA A 460 -26.96 3.57 3.28
N PHE A 461 -25.94 2.88 3.81
CA PHE A 461 -26.09 1.54 4.39
C PHE A 461 -27.10 1.52 5.55
N GLU A 462 -27.05 2.49 6.45
CA GLU A 462 -28.00 2.61 7.57
C GLU A 462 -29.45 2.83 7.08
N ALA A 463 -29.63 3.51 5.94
CA ALA A 463 -30.94 3.76 5.34
C ALA A 463 -31.52 2.57 4.55
N MET A 464 -30.71 1.54 4.26
CA MET A 464 -31.16 0.32 3.60
C MET A 464 -32.14 -0.48 4.48
N SER A 465 -32.99 -1.30 3.85
CA SER A 465 -33.81 -2.26 4.58
C SER A 465 -32.94 -3.32 5.28
N ALA A 466 -33.48 -4.01 6.30
CA ALA A 466 -32.74 -5.06 6.99
C ALA A 466 -32.31 -6.20 6.04
N ASP A 467 -33.15 -6.53 5.05
CA ASP A 467 -32.87 -7.55 4.04
C ASP A 467 -31.76 -7.09 3.08
N ASP A 468 -31.76 -5.82 2.68
CA ASP A 468 -30.72 -5.23 1.83
C ASP A 468 -29.37 -5.14 2.55
N GLN A 469 -29.36 -4.74 3.83
CA GLN A 469 -28.15 -4.78 4.65
C GLN A 469 -27.58 -6.20 4.72
N GLU A 470 -28.44 -7.21 4.92
CA GLU A 470 -27.99 -8.59 4.99
C GLU A 470 -27.53 -9.15 3.63
N ALA A 471 -28.17 -8.74 2.53
CA ALA A 471 -27.74 -9.07 1.18
C ALA A 471 -26.34 -8.52 0.89
N LEU A 472 -26.08 -7.24 1.22
CA LEU A 472 -24.75 -6.63 1.10
C LEU A 472 -23.71 -7.38 1.93
N LEU A 473 -24.03 -7.70 3.19
CA LEU A 473 -23.14 -8.49 4.06
C LEU A 473 -22.90 -9.91 3.51
N THR A 474 -23.90 -10.53 2.89
CA THR A 474 -23.80 -11.85 2.24
C THR A 474 -22.87 -11.80 1.04
N PHE A 475 -22.98 -10.74 0.22
CA PHE A 475 -22.04 -10.49 -0.87
C PHE A 475 -20.60 -10.34 -0.35
N LEU A 476 -20.36 -9.51 0.67
CA LEU A 476 -19.01 -9.35 1.25
C LEU A 476 -18.46 -10.66 1.83
N ARG A 477 -19.31 -11.47 2.48
CA ARG A 477 -18.93 -12.81 2.97
C ARG A 477 -18.65 -13.82 1.86
N SER A 478 -19.05 -13.55 0.61
CA SER A 478 -18.70 -14.40 -0.53
C SER A 478 -17.27 -14.17 -1.03
N LEU A 479 -16.64 -13.03 -0.67
CA LEU A 479 -15.25 -12.72 -1.02
C LEU A 479 -14.31 -13.43 -0.04
N ARG A 480 -13.74 -14.56 -0.45
CA ARG A 480 -13.00 -15.49 0.42
C ARG A 480 -11.54 -15.63 -0.01
N LEU A 481 -10.70 -15.95 0.97
CA LEU A 481 -9.34 -16.37 0.68
C LEU A 481 -9.37 -17.68 -0.14
N PRO A 482 -8.30 -17.98 -0.89
CA PRO A 482 -8.25 -19.19 -1.70
C PRO A 482 -8.32 -20.42 -0.81
N GLU A 483 -9.30 -21.31 -1.03
CA GLU A 483 -9.33 -22.61 -0.36
C GLU A 483 -8.10 -23.42 -0.76
N GLU A 484 -7.44 -24.08 0.20
CA GLU A 484 -6.54 -25.18 -0.17
C GLU A 484 -7.38 -26.28 -0.79
N TYR A 485 -7.16 -26.57 -2.08
CA TYR A 485 -7.60 -27.85 -2.61
C TYR A 485 -6.85 -28.90 -1.79
N ALA A 486 -7.54 -29.55 -0.86
CA ALA A 486 -7.05 -30.74 -0.21
C ALA A 486 -6.85 -31.79 -1.31
N TYR A 487 -5.63 -31.88 -1.83
CA TYR A 487 -5.22 -32.88 -2.80
C TYR A 487 -5.20 -34.29 -2.20
#